data_AF-A0A7V1LGD2-F1
#
_entry.id   AF-A0A7V1LGD2-F1
#
_cell.length_a   1.000
_cell.length_b   1.000
_cell.length_c   1.000
_cell.angle_alpha   90.00
_cell.angle_beta   90.00
_cell.angle_gamma   90.00
#
_symmetry.space_group_name_H-M   'P 1'
#
loop_
_entity.id
_entity.type
_entity.pdbx_description
1 polymer ?
#
loop_
_entity_poly.entity_id
_entity_poly.type
_entity_poly.pdbx_seq_one_letter_code
_entity_poly.pdbx_strand_id
1 'polypeptide(L)'
;MTHHTDKKIVNFLFEIGTLRKLLRMHQQTLLSQDLSDTIATHSYHVAIMAWFLAKMEKADPYKTAMPALLHDTKEIKSNDHNYVHKKYVKIFEEVLLLKRVRAPRKQRGDDFAFRKKGVPLTSQTLPMATSKQYLGNTY
;
A
#
# COMPACT_ATOMS: atom_id res chain seq x y z
N MET A 1 -0.83 -2.57 30.69
CA MET A 1 0.01 -2.95 29.54
C MET A 1 -0.58 -2.47 28.20
N THR A 2 -0.76 -1.16 28.02
CA THR A 2 -1.33 -0.54 26.80
C THR A 2 -0.41 0.51 26.16
N HIS A 3 0.51 1.08 26.95
CA HIS A 3 1.35 2.22 26.55
C HIS A 3 2.18 2.02 25.27
N HIS A 4 2.56 0.79 24.92
CA HIS A 4 3.36 0.54 23.71
C HIS A 4 2.52 0.63 22.43
N THR A 5 1.25 0.22 22.48
CA THR A 5 0.33 0.30 21.35
C THR A 5 -0.11 1.74 21.12
N ASP A 6 -0.39 2.47 22.20
CA ASP A 6 -0.80 3.89 22.13
C ASP A 6 0.29 4.75 21.48
N LYS A 7 1.56 4.53 21.87
CA LYS A 7 2.71 5.19 21.24
C LYS A 7 2.82 4.90 19.74
N LYS A 8 2.54 3.66 19.30
CA LYS A 8 2.56 3.32 17.87
C LYS A 8 1.45 4.00 17.09
N ILE A 9 0.25 4.10 17.67
CA ILE A 9 -0.89 4.79 17.05
C ILE A 9 -0.58 6.28 16.93
N VAL A 10 -0.06 6.89 18.00
CA VAL A 10 0.32 8.31 18.00
C VAL A 10 1.38 8.58 16.93
N ASN A 11 2.44 7.77 16.85
CA ASN A 11 3.47 7.91 15.81
C ASN A 11 2.88 7.76 14.40
N PHE A 12 1.95 6.82 14.20
CA PHE A 12 1.28 6.66 12.91
C PHE A 12 0.41 7.86 12.54
N LEU A 13 -0.31 8.45 13.50
CA LEU A 13 -1.10 9.67 13.27
C LEU A 13 -0.19 10.86 12.95
N PHE A 14 0.96 10.97 13.60
CA PHE A 14 1.97 11.98 13.25
C PHE A 14 2.56 11.76 11.85
N GLU A 15 2.85 10.50 11.47
CA GLU A 15 3.28 10.14 10.11
C GLU A 15 2.22 10.57 9.08
N ILE A 16 0.94 10.27 9.29
CA ILE A 16 -0.14 10.74 8.40
C ILE A 16 -0.18 12.27 8.33
N GLY A 17 0.00 12.95 9.48
CA GLY A 17 0.01 14.41 9.54
C GLY A 17 1.09 15.06 8.68
N THR A 18 2.17 14.35 8.36
CA THR A 18 3.21 14.86 7.44
C THR A 18 2.75 14.97 5.99
N LEU A 19 1.70 14.26 5.56
CA LEU A 19 1.15 14.34 4.20
C LEU A 19 0.75 15.77 3.80
N ARG A 20 0.34 16.61 4.77
CA ARG A 20 0.00 18.02 4.52
C ARG A 20 1.22 18.86 4.09
N LYS A 21 2.44 18.40 4.37
CA LYS A 21 3.68 19.10 3.99
C LYS A 21 4.31 18.52 2.72
N LEU A 22 3.80 17.40 2.21
CA LEU A 22 4.30 16.78 1.00
C LEU A 22 3.59 17.38 -0.20
N LEU A 23 4.35 18.13 -0.99
CA LEU A 23 3.88 18.68 -2.26
C LEU A 23 3.82 17.58 -3.32
N ARG A 24 2.84 17.70 -4.20
CA ARG A 24 2.68 16.80 -5.34
C ARG A 24 3.82 16.98 -6.34
N MET A 25 4.36 15.87 -6.84
CA MET A 25 5.62 15.91 -7.59
C MET A 25 5.46 16.30 -9.06
N HIS A 26 4.23 16.34 -9.57
CA HIS A 26 3.96 16.89 -10.91
C HIS A 26 4.31 18.38 -11.02
N GLN A 27 4.35 19.13 -9.91
CA GLN A 27 4.78 20.55 -9.90
C GLN A 27 6.17 20.72 -10.52
N GLN A 28 7.09 19.79 -10.25
CA GLN A 28 8.45 19.81 -10.80
C GLN A 28 8.48 19.65 -12.32
N THR A 29 7.48 18.98 -12.89
CA THR A 29 7.40 18.70 -14.34
C THR A 29 6.59 19.73 -15.08
N LEU A 30 5.55 20.27 -14.46
CA LEU A 30 4.71 21.32 -15.03
C LEU A 30 5.29 22.72 -14.81
N LEU A 31 6.39 22.84 -14.06
CA LEU A 31 7.01 24.11 -13.66
C LEU A 31 6.02 25.08 -12.99
N SER A 32 4.92 24.54 -12.46
CA SER A 32 3.94 25.26 -11.67
C SER A 32 4.34 25.20 -10.20
N GLN A 33 3.97 26.21 -9.44
CA GLN A 33 4.26 26.30 -8.01
C GLN A 33 2.96 26.64 -7.27
N ASP A 34 2.14 25.63 -7.03
CA ASP A 34 0.98 25.73 -6.15
C ASP A 34 1.26 25.00 -4.83
N LEU A 35 1.48 25.78 -3.77
CA LEU A 35 1.74 25.24 -2.43
C LEU A 35 0.50 24.64 -1.77
N SER A 36 -0.70 24.90 -2.31
CA SER A 36 -1.93 24.29 -1.82
C SER A 36 -2.11 22.84 -2.32
N ASP A 37 -1.36 22.45 -3.34
CA ASP A 37 -1.43 21.12 -3.94
C ASP A 37 -0.50 20.13 -3.23
N THR A 38 -1.06 19.48 -2.23
CA THR A 38 -0.38 18.51 -1.36
C THR A 38 -0.98 17.13 -1.58
N ILE A 39 -0.27 16.09 -1.17
CA ILE A 39 -0.81 14.72 -1.22
C ILE A 39 -2.10 14.63 -0.37
N ALA A 40 -2.16 15.33 0.76
CA ALA A 40 -3.35 15.35 1.61
C ALA A 40 -4.59 15.97 0.91
N THR A 41 -4.41 17.09 0.19
CA THR A 41 -5.52 17.72 -0.55
C THR A 41 -5.97 16.85 -1.71
N HIS A 42 -5.02 16.20 -2.41
CA HIS A 42 -5.31 15.22 -3.45
C HIS A 42 -6.15 14.05 -2.92
N SER A 43 -5.70 13.35 -1.88
CA SER A 43 -6.44 12.19 -1.35
C SER A 43 -7.82 12.57 -0.81
N TYR A 44 -7.98 13.76 -0.22
CA TYR A 44 -9.29 14.27 0.18
C TYR A 44 -10.21 14.47 -1.03
N HIS A 45 -9.72 15.12 -2.08
CA HIS A 45 -10.49 15.37 -3.29
C HIS A 45 -10.92 14.07 -3.99
N VAL A 46 -10.00 13.10 -4.10
CA VAL A 46 -10.28 11.77 -4.66
C VAL A 46 -11.31 11.01 -3.81
N ALA A 47 -11.26 11.10 -2.48
CA ALA A 47 -12.23 10.46 -1.60
C ALA A 47 -13.65 11.02 -1.79
N ILE A 48 -13.80 12.34 -1.95
CA ILE A 48 -15.09 12.99 -2.24
C ILE A 48 -15.62 12.56 -3.61
N MET A 49 -14.76 12.55 -4.63
CA MET A 49 -15.14 12.09 -5.98
C MET A 49 -15.57 10.61 -5.97
N ALA A 50 -14.83 9.75 -5.28
CA ALA A 50 -15.15 8.33 -5.13
C ALA A 50 -16.48 8.09 -4.42
N TRP A 51 -16.83 8.95 -3.46
CA TRP A 51 -18.12 8.90 -2.78
C TRP A 51 -19.29 9.26 -3.70
N PHE A 52 -19.15 10.33 -4.49
CA PHE A 52 -20.18 10.73 -5.47
C PHE A 52 -20.35 9.68 -6.57
N LEU A 53 -19.24 9.17 -7.12
CA LEU A 53 -19.27 8.10 -8.12
C LEU A 53 -19.95 6.84 -7.59
N ALA A 54 -19.65 6.43 -6.35
CA ALA A 54 -20.30 5.27 -5.76
C ALA A 54 -21.81 5.43 -5.60
N LYS A 55 -22.28 6.64 -5.26
CA LYS A 55 -23.72 6.93 -5.21
C LYS A 55 -24.38 6.84 -6.59
N MET A 56 -23.72 7.33 -7.63
CA MET A 56 -24.24 7.26 -9.01
C MET A 56 -24.35 5.80 -9.49
N GLU A 57 -23.33 5.00 -9.20
CA GLU A 57 -23.24 3.59 -9.61
C GLU A 57 -23.96 2.62 -8.65
N LYS A 58 -24.65 3.14 -7.62
CA LYS A 58 -25.30 2.35 -6.56
C LYS A 58 -24.35 1.35 -5.85
N ALA A 59 -23.07 1.68 -5.79
CA ALA A 59 -22.07 0.95 -5.05
C ALA A 59 -22.03 1.39 -3.58
N ASP A 60 -21.36 0.61 -2.73
CA ASP A 60 -21.17 0.96 -1.32
C ASP A 60 -20.15 2.12 -1.20
N PRO A 61 -20.60 3.33 -0.79
CA PRO A 61 -19.73 4.50 -0.73
C PRO A 61 -18.62 4.38 0.31
N TYR A 62 -18.81 3.56 1.35
CA TYR A 62 -17.76 3.34 2.36
C TYR A 62 -16.61 2.51 1.76
N LYS A 63 -16.94 1.49 0.97
CA LYS A 63 -15.95 0.63 0.31
C LYS A 63 -15.18 1.31 -0.81
N THR A 64 -15.64 2.44 -1.33
CA THR A 64 -14.92 3.22 -2.34
C THR A 64 -14.15 4.40 -1.73
N ALA A 65 -14.77 5.15 -0.82
CA ALA A 65 -14.16 6.34 -0.23
C ALA A 65 -13.04 6.00 0.76
N MET A 66 -13.19 4.92 1.54
CA MET A 66 -12.17 4.52 2.52
C MET A 66 -10.83 4.12 1.88
N PRO A 67 -10.78 3.26 0.83
CA PRO A 67 -9.51 2.99 0.15
C PRO A 67 -8.99 4.22 -0.60
N ALA A 68 -9.85 5.06 -1.17
CA ALA A 68 -9.45 6.32 -1.80
C ALA A 68 -8.75 7.28 -0.81
N LEU A 69 -9.18 7.34 0.44
CA LEU A 69 -8.51 8.18 1.43
C LEU A 69 -7.12 7.64 1.83
N LEU A 70 -6.95 6.32 1.82
CA LEU A 70 -5.74 5.66 2.33
C LEU A 70 -4.74 5.24 1.24
N HIS A 71 -5.06 5.41 -0.04
CA HIS A 71 -4.23 4.88 -1.13
C HIS A 71 -2.81 5.48 -1.14
N ASP A 72 -2.67 6.78 -0.91
CA ASP A 72 -1.38 7.50 -0.90
C ASP A 72 -0.61 7.41 0.42
N THR A 73 -1.09 6.63 1.40
CA THR A 73 -0.40 6.51 2.70
C THR A 73 1.02 5.92 2.59
N LYS A 74 1.33 5.23 1.49
CA LYS A 74 2.69 4.74 1.20
C LYS A 74 3.66 5.88 0.86
N GLU A 75 3.16 6.97 0.31
CA GLU A 75 3.94 8.12 -0.16
C GLU A 75 4.54 8.93 1.00
N ILE A 76 4.05 8.73 2.23
CA ILE A 76 4.64 9.32 3.45
C ILE A 76 6.14 9.02 3.55
N LYS A 77 6.56 7.82 3.12
CA LYS A 77 7.94 7.32 3.28
C LYS A 77 8.70 7.24 1.96
N SER A 78 7.99 7.03 0.86
CA SER A 78 8.60 6.94 -0.47
C SER A 78 8.68 8.30 -1.17
N ASN A 79 7.88 9.29 -0.75
CA ASN A 79 7.56 10.48 -1.55
C ASN A 79 6.72 10.12 -2.79
N ASP A 80 6.07 11.13 -3.37
CA ASP A 80 5.33 11.01 -4.63
C ASP A 80 6.33 10.80 -5.79
N HIS A 81 6.08 9.81 -6.64
CA HIS A 81 6.99 9.48 -7.73
C HIS A 81 6.36 9.84 -9.06
N ASN A 82 6.93 10.84 -9.73
CA ASN A 82 6.54 11.15 -11.10
C ASN A 82 6.99 10.05 -12.08
N TYR A 83 6.44 10.04 -13.29
CA TYR A 83 6.76 9.14 -14.39
C TYR A 83 8.27 9.00 -14.66
N VAL A 84 9.04 10.10 -14.56
CA VAL A 84 10.50 10.06 -14.70
C VAL A 84 11.12 9.25 -13.55
N HIS A 85 10.72 9.50 -12.31
CA HIS A 85 11.25 8.79 -11.14
C HIS A 85 10.92 7.29 -11.19
N LYS A 86 9.74 6.92 -11.71
CA LYS A 86 9.36 5.51 -11.90
C LYS A 86 10.29 4.73 -12.84
N LYS A 87 11.04 5.41 -13.73
CA LYS A 87 12.02 4.76 -14.60
C LYS A 87 13.32 4.41 -13.89
N TYR A 88 13.69 5.17 -12.86
CA TYR A 88 15.02 5.11 -12.24
C TYR A 88 15.00 4.66 -10.78
N VAL A 89 13.85 4.72 -10.10
CA VAL A 89 13.72 4.42 -8.67
C VAL A 89 12.91 3.14 -8.50
N LYS A 90 13.48 2.15 -7.81
CA LYS A 90 12.77 0.96 -7.34
C LYS A 90 12.25 1.19 -5.93
N ILE A 91 10.94 1.06 -5.74
CA ILE A 91 10.28 1.22 -4.45
C ILE A 91 10.07 -0.17 -3.83
N PHE A 92 10.61 -0.40 -2.64
CA PHE A 92 10.38 -1.62 -1.87
C PHE A 92 9.07 -1.52 -1.07
N GLU A 93 7.94 -1.66 -1.76
CA GLU A 93 6.61 -1.47 -1.16
C GLU A 93 6.31 -2.40 0.02
N GLU A 94 6.84 -3.63 -0.02
CA GLU A 94 6.70 -4.64 1.03
C GLU A 94 7.25 -4.19 2.38
N VAL A 95 8.36 -3.44 2.37
CA VAL A 95 8.99 -2.88 3.58
C VAL A 95 8.16 -1.73 4.15
N LEU A 96 7.47 -0.98 3.29
CA LEU A 96 6.60 0.13 3.68
C LEU A 96 5.30 -0.37 4.34
N LEU A 97 4.75 -1.48 3.85
CA LEU A 97 3.55 -2.10 4.41
C LEU A 97 3.79 -2.79 5.76
N LEU A 98 4.97 -3.38 5.96
CA LEU A 98 5.31 -4.15 7.17
C LEU A 98 5.39 -3.32 8.46
N LYS A 99 5.60 -2.00 8.36
CA LYS A 99 5.62 -1.07 9.51
C LYS A 99 4.25 -0.55 9.93
N ARG A 100 3.16 -0.93 9.24
CA ARG A 100 1.80 -0.56 9.67
C ARG A 100 1.53 -1.15 11.05
N VAL A 101 0.76 -0.45 11.89
CA VAL A 101 0.26 -0.97 13.17
C VAL A 101 -0.35 -2.35 12.87
N ARG A 102 0.39 -3.43 13.14
CA ARG A 102 -0.17 -4.78 13.03
C ARG A 102 -1.36 -4.74 13.98
N ALA A 103 -2.57 -4.83 13.42
CA ALA A 103 -3.73 -5.12 14.24
C ALA A 103 -3.36 -6.32 15.12
N PRO A 104 -3.71 -6.32 16.42
CA PRO A 104 -3.50 -7.50 17.24
C PRO A 104 -4.08 -8.67 16.47
N ARG A 105 -3.27 -9.71 16.23
CA ARG A 105 -3.76 -10.95 15.60
C ARG A 105 -4.97 -11.35 16.41
N LYS A 106 -6.18 -11.25 15.84
CA LYS A 106 -7.35 -11.91 16.40
C LYS A 106 -6.93 -13.37 16.52
N GLN A 107 -6.88 -13.89 17.75
CA GLN A 107 -6.70 -15.32 17.95
C GLN A 107 -7.75 -15.98 17.06
N ARG A 108 -7.27 -16.83 16.15
CA ARG A 108 -8.08 -17.45 15.12
C ARG A 108 -8.91 -18.53 15.82
N GLY A 109 -9.97 -18.11 16.51
CA GLY A 109 -11.03 -18.96 17.00
C GLY A 109 -11.94 -19.27 15.81
N ASP A 110 -11.84 -20.51 15.35
CA ASP A 110 -12.91 -21.40 14.95
C ASP A 110 -14.27 -20.71 14.76
N ASP A 111 -14.70 -20.64 13.49
CA ASP A 111 -16.10 -20.63 13.02
C ASP A 111 -16.15 -19.97 11.64
N PHE A 112 -16.04 -20.78 10.58
CA PHE A 112 -16.83 -20.70 9.33
C PHE A 112 -16.29 -21.74 8.34
N ALA A 113 -16.74 -22.98 8.50
CA ALA A 113 -16.57 -24.03 7.53
C ALA A 113 -17.53 -23.79 6.34
N PHE A 114 -17.12 -22.95 5.38
CA PHE A 114 -17.81 -22.89 4.09
C PHE A 114 -17.24 -23.97 3.17
N ARG A 115 -17.92 -25.12 3.22
CA ARG A 115 -17.77 -26.30 2.36
C ARG A 115 -17.63 -25.92 0.89
N LYS A 116 -16.46 -26.16 0.28
CA LYS A 116 -16.35 -26.52 -1.14
C LYS A 116 -15.75 -27.92 -1.26
N LYS A 117 -16.55 -28.82 -1.85
CA LYS A 117 -16.23 -30.21 -2.17
C LYS A 117 -15.20 -30.28 -3.32
N GLY A 118 -14.26 -31.23 -3.23
CA GLY A 118 -13.45 -31.84 -4.32
C GLY A 118 -12.36 -30.94 -4.91
N VAL A 119 -11.08 -31.30 -5.02
CA VAL A 119 -10.46 -32.58 -5.45
C VAL A 119 -9.04 -32.68 -4.83
N PRO A 120 -8.55 -33.85 -4.39
CA PRO A 120 -7.19 -33.99 -3.87
C PRO A 120 -6.17 -34.17 -5.01
N LEU A 121 -5.22 -33.24 -5.15
CA LEU A 121 -4.03 -33.48 -5.97
C LEU A 121 -2.99 -34.21 -5.14
N THR A 122 -2.97 -35.52 -5.33
CA THR A 122 -1.97 -36.47 -4.86
C THR A 122 -0.57 -36.12 -5.36
N SER A 123 0.39 -36.35 -4.47
CA SER A 123 1.83 -36.42 -4.69
C SER A 123 2.25 -37.05 -6.02
N GLN A 124 2.98 -36.29 -6.85
CA GLN A 124 3.89 -36.86 -7.85
C GLN A 124 5.24 -36.14 -7.75
N THR A 125 6.21 -36.91 -7.28
CA THR A 125 7.65 -36.69 -7.42
C THR A 125 8.09 -36.81 -8.88
N LEU A 126 9.20 -36.13 -9.22
CA LEU A 126 10.27 -36.41 -10.21
C LEU A 126 10.56 -35.19 -11.12
N PRO A 127 11.78 -35.05 -11.68
CA PRO A 127 13.10 -35.05 -11.04
C PRO A 127 13.90 -33.77 -11.41
N MET A 128 14.83 -33.32 -10.54
CA MET A 128 15.81 -32.30 -10.93
C MET A 128 16.87 -32.90 -11.85
N ALA A 129 16.79 -32.56 -13.13
CA ALA A 129 17.85 -32.77 -14.10
C ALA A 129 18.86 -31.61 -14.03
N THR A 130 20.12 -32.02 -13.93
CA THR A 130 21.35 -31.24 -13.94
C THR A 130 21.54 -30.41 -15.22
N SER A 131 21.94 -29.15 -15.09
CA SER A 131 22.90 -28.54 -16.01
C SER A 131 23.88 -27.64 -15.24
N LYS A 132 25.15 -27.95 -15.44
CA LYS A 132 26.34 -27.35 -14.84
C LYS A 132 26.83 -26.24 -15.78
N GLN A 133 27.60 -25.30 -15.21
CA GLN A 133 28.47 -24.28 -15.88
C GLN A 133 27.70 -23.03 -16.33
N TYR A 134 28.01 -21.80 -15.91
CA TYR A 134 29.34 -21.20 -15.77
C TYR A 134 29.41 -20.26 -14.55
N LEU A 135 30.33 -20.57 -13.63
CA LEU A 135 30.91 -19.62 -12.68
C LEU A 135 32.29 -19.26 -13.24
N GLY A 136 32.41 -18.08 -13.84
CA GLY A 136 33.68 -17.44 -14.12
C GLY A 136 33.89 -16.34 -13.08
N ASN A 137 34.65 -16.65 -12.03
CA ASN A 137 35.38 -15.63 -11.29
C ASN A 137 36.59 -15.25 -12.14
N THR A 138 36.92 -13.97 -12.20
CA THR A 138 38.25 -13.43 -11.84
C THR A 138 38.33 -11.93 -12.13
N TYR A 139 38.82 -11.19 -11.12
CA TYR A 139 39.48 -9.87 -11.10
C TYR A 139 38.75 -8.64 -11.66
#